data_AF-A0AAP0B1N6-F1
#
_entry.id   AF-A0AAP0B1N6-F1
#
_cell.length_a   1.000
_cell.length_b   1.000
_cell.length_c   1.000
_cell.angle_alpha   90.00
_cell.angle_beta   90.00
_cell.angle_gamma   90.00
#
_symmetry.space_group_name_H-M   'P 1'
#
loop_
_entity.id
_entity.type
_entity.pdbx_description
1 polymer ?
#
loop_
_entity_poly.entity_id
_entity_poly.type
_entity_poly.pdbx_seq_one_letter_code
_entity_poly.pdbx_strand_id
1 'polypeptide(L)'
;MPIGGCYIDQSQSLNIHMEPDFGKLTSLHFYAWSKGLKTGMYYLRAADAIKFTVDTSLLSEPQSSNHEVQQSRVYNLELQEAVKRLLKDADERK
;
A
#
# COMPACT_ATOMS: atom_id res chain seq x y z
N MET A 1 34.50 -34.34 11.66
CA MET A 1 35.20 -33.36 10.80
C MET A 1 34.30 -33.06 9.61
N PRO A 2 33.77 -31.84 9.43
CA PRO A 2 32.82 -31.56 8.36
C PRO A 2 33.53 -31.36 7.01
N ILE A 3 32.89 -31.87 5.96
CA ILE A 3 33.44 -32.28 4.66
C ILE A 3 33.56 -31.15 3.61
N GLY A 4 33.23 -29.90 3.93
CA GLY A 4 33.08 -28.82 2.92
C GLY A 4 34.15 -27.71 2.92
N GLY A 5 34.92 -27.54 4.00
CA GLY A 5 35.87 -26.43 4.15
C GLY A 5 37.34 -26.78 3.84
N CYS A 6 37.60 -28.04 3.48
CA CYS A 6 38.94 -28.63 3.37
C CYS A 6 39.82 -28.04 2.26
N TYR A 7 39.23 -27.34 1.28
CA TYR A 7 39.93 -26.87 0.08
C TYR A 7 39.84 -25.35 -0.15
N ILE A 8 39.36 -24.60 0.85
CA ILE A 8 39.20 -23.15 0.78
C ILE A 8 40.20 -22.50 1.73
N ASP A 9 41.25 -21.90 1.18
CA ASP A 9 42.36 -21.33 1.94
C ASP A 9 41.91 -20.12 2.78
N GLN A 10 41.00 -19.31 2.23
CA GLN A 10 40.44 -18.12 2.88
C GLN A 10 38.97 -18.35 3.25
N SER A 11 38.05 -17.47 2.89
CA SER A 11 36.63 -17.62 3.16
C SER A 11 35.81 -17.67 1.86
N GLN A 12 34.59 -18.16 1.94
CA GLN A 12 33.63 -18.13 0.84
C GLN A 12 32.51 -17.13 1.16
N SER A 13 32.06 -16.39 0.15
CA SER A 13 30.87 -15.53 0.25
C SER A 13 29.61 -16.39 0.32
N LEU A 14 29.09 -16.60 1.53
CA LEU A 14 27.85 -17.34 1.77
C LEU A 14 26.67 -16.37 1.82
N ASN A 15 25.81 -16.44 0.80
CA ASN A 15 24.55 -15.69 0.75
C ASN A 15 23.45 -16.50 1.42
N ILE A 16 22.84 -15.94 2.46
CA ILE A 16 21.77 -16.57 3.23
C ILE A 16 20.48 -15.79 2.98
N HIS A 17 19.44 -16.51 2.55
CA HIS A 17 18.11 -15.95 2.29
C HIS A 17 17.17 -16.48 3.37
N MET A 18 16.77 -15.60 4.30
CA MET A 18 15.94 -15.94 5.44
C MET A 18 15.16 -14.69 5.85
N GLU A 19 13.90 -14.87 6.27
CA GLU A 19 13.14 -13.81 6.91
C GLU A 19 13.84 -13.34 8.19
N PRO A 20 14.04 -12.02 8.37
CA PRO A 20 14.79 -11.49 9.50
C PRO A 20 13.99 -11.69 10.79
N ASP A 21 14.35 -12.72 11.55
CA ASP A 21 13.90 -12.91 12.93
C ASP A 21 15.13 -12.99 13.84
N PHE A 22 15.09 -12.32 14.99
CA PHE A 22 16.21 -12.27 15.92
C PHE A 22 16.58 -13.67 16.41
N GLY A 23 15.61 -14.53 16.70
CA GLY A 23 15.86 -15.90 17.15
C GLY A 23 16.54 -16.76 16.09
N LYS A 24 16.09 -16.65 14.83
CA LYS A 24 16.68 -17.37 13.69
C LYS A 24 18.11 -16.90 13.38
N LEU A 25 18.38 -15.60 13.42
CA LEU A 25 19.71 -15.03 13.16
C LEU A 25 20.75 -15.49 14.19
N THR A 26 20.39 -15.48 15.47
CA THR A 26 21.27 -15.95 16.55
C THR A 26 21.55 -17.45 16.42
N SER A 27 20.52 -18.25 16.15
CA SER A 27 20.66 -19.70 15.95
C SER A 27 21.54 -20.04 14.75
N LEU A 28 21.40 -19.28 13.65
CA LEU A 28 22.23 -19.40 12.45
C LEU A 28 23.71 -19.10 12.72
N HIS A 29 24.01 -18.06 13.51
CA HIS A 29 25.39 -17.71 13.88
C HIS A 29 26.03 -18.83 14.71
N PHE A 30 25.33 -19.35 15.72
CA PHE A 30 25.83 -20.45 16.54
C PHE A 30 26.01 -21.74 15.74
N TYR A 31 25.09 -22.02 14.81
CA TYR A 31 25.22 -23.16 13.91
C TYR A 31 26.46 -23.03 13.00
N ALA A 32 26.66 -21.88 12.37
CA ALA A 32 27.82 -21.66 11.50
C ALA A 32 29.15 -21.77 12.26
N TRP A 33 29.21 -21.24 13.48
CA TRP A 33 30.37 -21.36 14.36
C TRP A 33 30.65 -22.82 14.75
N SER A 34 29.62 -23.59 15.15
CA SER A 34 29.77 -25.01 15.51
C SER A 34 30.29 -25.88 14.35
N LYS A 35 30.03 -25.46 13.11
CA LYS A 35 30.48 -26.14 11.89
C LYS A 35 31.86 -25.70 11.41
N GLY A 36 32.50 -24.73 12.08
CA GLY A 36 33.82 -24.23 11.73
C GLY A 36 33.85 -23.43 10.43
N LEU A 37 32.71 -22.83 10.04
CA LEU A 37 32.67 -21.93 8.89
C LEU A 37 33.44 -20.64 9.21
N LYS A 38 34.33 -20.25 8.30
CA LYS A 38 35.14 -19.03 8.43
C LYS A 38 34.30 -17.75 8.31
N THR A 39 33.14 -17.83 7.65
CA THR A 39 32.16 -16.75 7.49
C THR A 39 30.79 -17.24 7.97
N GLY A 40 30.20 -16.56 8.96
CA GLY A 40 28.86 -16.87 9.46
C GLY A 40 27.73 -16.35 8.57
N MET A 41 27.92 -15.16 7.98
CA MET A 41 26.96 -14.49 7.09
C MET A 41 27.70 -13.37 6.33
N TYR A 42 27.51 -13.25 5.02
CA TYR A 42 28.13 -12.18 4.22
C TYR A 42 27.20 -10.98 3.99
N TYR A 43 25.93 -11.24 3.66
CA TYR A 43 24.87 -10.23 3.59
C TYR A 43 23.56 -10.80 4.14
N LEU A 44 22.80 -10.00 4.91
CA LEU A 44 21.41 -10.30 5.27
C LEU A 44 20.49 -9.57 4.30
N ARG A 45 19.66 -10.32 3.56
CA ARG A 45 18.62 -9.75 2.70
C ARG A 45 17.25 -9.92 3.34
N ALA A 46 16.74 -8.85 3.95
CA ALA A 46 15.37 -8.76 4.42
C ALA A 46 14.46 -8.35 3.26
N ALA A 47 13.40 -9.12 2.99
CA ALA A 47 12.52 -8.90 1.85
C ALA A 47 11.53 -7.73 2.03
N ASP A 48 11.25 -7.33 3.27
CA ASP A 48 10.25 -6.29 3.55
C ASP A 48 10.89 -4.95 3.92
N ALA A 49 11.00 -4.10 2.89
CA ALA A 49 11.07 -2.66 3.09
C ALA A 49 9.64 -2.16 3.36
N ILE A 50 9.45 -1.38 4.43
CA ILE A 50 8.20 -0.66 4.69
C ILE A 50 7.92 0.24 3.48
N LYS A 51 6.97 -0.19 2.62
CA LYS A 51 6.52 0.60 1.48
C LYS A 51 5.60 1.70 2.02
N PHE A 52 6.13 2.90 2.18
CA PHE A 52 5.31 4.08 2.41
C PHE A 52 4.59 4.41 1.09
N THR A 53 3.43 3.80 0.88
CA THR A 53 2.49 4.29 -0.12
C THR A 53 1.83 5.54 0.45
N VAL A 54 1.96 6.66 -0.24
CA VAL A 54 1.09 7.82 0.01
C VAL A 54 -0.32 7.36 -0.34
N ASP A 55 -1.23 7.35 0.64
CA ASP A 55 -2.65 7.09 0.42
C ASP A 55 -3.22 8.18 -0.51
N THR A 56 -3.27 7.88 -1.80
CA THR A 56 -3.91 8.74 -2.81
C THR A 56 -5.44 8.69 -2.74
N SER A 57 -6.01 7.85 -1.87
CA SER A 57 -7.44 7.80 -1.55
C SER A 57 -7.94 9.09 -0.89
N LEU A 58 -7.05 9.91 -0.33
CA LEU A 58 -7.38 11.25 0.17
C LEU A 58 -7.36 12.35 -0.92
N LEU A 59 -6.80 12.04 -2.10
CA LEU A 59 -6.75 12.93 -3.27
C LEU A 59 -7.84 12.62 -4.29
N SER A 60 -8.51 11.46 -4.20
CA SER A 60 -9.79 11.29 -4.86
C SER A 60 -10.77 12.16 -4.11
N GLU A 61 -11.09 13.32 -4.70
CA GLU A 61 -12.20 14.16 -4.26
C GLU A 61 -13.37 13.23 -3.90
N PRO A 62 -13.97 13.37 -2.69
CA PRO A 62 -15.17 12.63 -2.41
C PRO A 62 -16.12 12.95 -3.55
N GLN A 63 -16.54 11.92 -4.29
CA GLN A 63 -17.69 12.02 -5.18
C GLN A 63 -18.88 12.22 -4.24
N SER A 64 -19.00 13.44 -3.72
CA SER A 64 -20.05 13.91 -2.84
C SER A 64 -21.35 13.55 -3.55
N SER A 65 -22.01 12.55 -3.00
CA SER A 65 -23.25 11.94 -3.44
C SER A 65 -23.98 12.73 -4.52
N ASN A 66 -23.91 12.23 -5.76
CA ASN A 66 -24.70 12.70 -6.91
C ASN A 66 -26.21 12.87 -6.59
N HIS A 67 -26.70 12.28 -5.50
CA HIS A 67 -28.08 12.41 -5.02
C HIS A 67 -28.46 13.84 -4.57
N GLU A 68 -27.62 14.57 -3.84
CA GLU A 68 -27.98 15.91 -3.34
C GLU A 68 -28.01 16.95 -4.47
N VAL A 69 -27.04 16.85 -5.38
CA VAL A 69 -26.98 17.69 -6.58
C VAL A 69 -28.15 17.39 -7.52
N GLN A 70 -28.57 16.13 -7.63
CA GLN A 70 -29.72 15.77 -8.46
C GLN A 70 -31.04 16.25 -7.83
N GLN A 71 -31.20 16.15 -6.51
CA GLN A 71 -32.40 16.56 -5.80
C GLN A 71 -32.60 18.08 -5.84
N SER A 72 -31.53 18.86 -5.67
CA SER A 72 -31.58 20.32 -5.85
C SER A 72 -31.90 20.73 -7.28
N ARG A 73 -31.42 19.98 -8.29
CA ARG A 73 -31.71 20.25 -9.71
C ARG A 73 -33.18 20.01 -10.06
N VAL A 74 -33.79 18.95 -9.52
CA VAL A 74 -35.22 18.65 -9.69
C VAL A 74 -36.08 19.75 -9.05
N TYR A 75 -35.77 20.16 -7.81
CA TYR A 75 -36.50 21.23 -7.11
C TYR A 75 -36.44 22.57 -7.85
N ASN A 76 -35.27 22.93 -8.40
CA ASN A 76 -35.12 24.17 -9.17
C ASN A 76 -35.87 24.14 -10.51
N LEU A 77 -35.97 22.99 -11.17
CA LEU A 77 -36.74 22.83 -12.40
C LEU A 77 -38.26 22.99 -12.15
N GLU A 78 -38.77 22.38 -11.09
CA GLU A 78 -40.19 22.49 -10.72
C GLU A 78 -40.58 23.94 -10.39
N LEU A 79 -39.74 24.67 -9.65
CA LEU A 79 -39.94 26.09 -9.37
C LEU A 79 -39.96 26.94 -10.64
N GLN A 80 -39.07 26.69 -11.60
CA GLN A 80 -39.06 27.41 -12.87
C GLN A 80 -40.31 27.15 -13.70
N GLU A 81 -40.81 25.92 -13.69
CA GLU A 81 -42.03 25.58 -14.41
C GLU A 81 -43.27 26.21 -13.77
N ALA A 82 -43.34 26.23 -12.43
CA ALA A 82 -44.40 26.92 -11.69
C ALA A 82 -44.40 28.43 -11.98
N VAL A 83 -43.24 29.08 -11.99
CA VAL A 83 -43.12 30.51 -12.34
C VAL A 83 -43.57 30.77 -13.78
N LYS A 84 -43.20 29.90 -14.73
CA LYS A 84 -43.66 30.03 -16.13
C LYS A 84 -45.17 29.87 -16.27
N ARG A 85 -45.79 28.95 -15.51
CA ARG A 85 -47.25 28.78 -15.49
C ARG A 85 -47.94 30.03 -14.94
N LEU A 86 -47.46 30.56 -13.81
CA LEU A 86 -48.02 31.79 -13.23
C LEU A 86 -47.89 33.00 -14.16
N LEU A 87 -46.77 33.13 -14.87
CA LEU A 87 -46.59 34.20 -15.85
C LEU A 87 -47.55 34.05 -17.04
N LYS A 88 -47.82 32.81 -17.47
CA LYS A 88 -48.78 32.52 -18.52
C LYS A 88 -50.21 32.84 -18.07
N ASP A 89 -50.58 32.46 -16.86
CA ASP A 89 -51.89 32.76 -16.26
C ASP A 89 -52.11 34.28 -16.05
N ALA A 90 -51.03 35.04 -15.85
CA ALA A 90 -51.08 36.50 -15.72
C ALA A 90 -51.24 37.21 -17.08
N ASP A 91 -50.72 36.63 -18.17
CA ASP A 91 -50.86 37.16 -19.53
C ASP A 91 -52.24 36.82 -20.12
N GLU A 92 -52.83 35.68 -19.76
CA GLU A 92 -54.19 35.28 -20.14
C GLU A 92 -55.31 36.06 -19.42
N ARG A 93 -54.98 36.86 -18.39
CA ARG A 93 -55.94 37.70 -17.63
C ARG A 93 -55.93 39.20 -18.01
N LYS A 94 -55.23 39.58 -19.09
CA LYS A 94 -55.36 40.89 -19.74
C LYS A 94 -56.26 40.79 -20.97
#